data_AF-A0AAN8RKP3-F1
#
_entry.id   AF-A0AAN8RKP3-F1
#
_cell.length_a   1.000
_cell.length_b   1.000
_cell.length_c   1.000
_cell.angle_alpha   90.00
_cell.angle_beta   90.00
_cell.angle_gamma   90.00
#
_symmetry.space_group_name_H-M   'P 1'
#
loop_
_entity.id
_entity.type
_entity.pdbx_description
1 polymer ?
#
loop_
_entity_poly.entity_id
_entity_poly.type
_entity_poly.pdbx_seq_one_letter_code
_entity_poly.pdbx_strand_id
1 'polypeptide(L)'
;MDSNRPTTPLRIHQRESVNVDFTSSAPGMSNFRESRINAMASTEAKLSEKKGSDSRPGTSLSNVSNVSNKRPKTATFALPEDDNEDADQKKQKIEDRENHVKAVMEKDMKIKFRIRAAKLFLRFLNFGCSLVVLSLAASSFAIFFATKHISNRNNLPPWAPQTVLWPTYATLAIACVSLLMAIIVLISYWRGGHEKAESASLWFTAFSVFGFLFMIILWAVIAGTITNARNSNNGNDMWSWACKDNQRKELFQDDIDYDLVCKQLDWTFVCSIIEIVIESLAIILYVAAFWRYASKSKLRKSMDLRDKARHELYLRKLADGDEDVYRPTEHEMKTTGDVDLAERGYSMYIQPSTVAVGAPIIDPNSGLAIDPHTGEATKPSSK
;
A
#
# COMPACT_ATOMS: atom_id res chain seq x y z
N MET A 1 -72.31 5.68 -10.72
CA MET A 1 -71.92 4.54 -9.86
C MET A 1 -71.03 3.61 -10.66
N ASP A 2 -69.70 3.62 -10.60
CA ASP A 2 -68.71 4.61 -10.21
C ASP A 2 -67.51 4.34 -11.10
N SER A 3 -67.23 5.27 -12.03
CA SER A 3 -66.09 5.22 -12.93
C SER A 3 -65.21 6.40 -12.56
N ASN A 4 -64.32 6.18 -11.60
CA ASN A 4 -63.30 7.15 -11.18
C ASN A 4 -62.14 6.38 -10.52
N ARG A 5 -61.14 6.01 -11.32
CA ARG A 5 -59.82 5.64 -10.80
C ARG A 5 -58.75 6.40 -11.59
N PRO A 6 -58.08 7.38 -10.98
CA PRO A 6 -57.02 8.13 -11.66
C PRO A 6 -55.75 7.27 -11.77
N THR A 7 -55.27 7.11 -13.01
CA THR A 7 -53.94 6.58 -13.33
C THR A 7 -52.87 7.61 -12.95
N THR A 8 -52.02 7.26 -12.00
CA THR A 8 -50.84 8.06 -11.62
C THR A 8 -49.68 7.76 -12.60
N PRO A 9 -49.01 8.77 -13.18
CA PRO A 9 -47.85 8.53 -14.04
C PRO A 9 -46.60 8.17 -13.23
N LEU A 10 -45.88 7.16 -13.71
CA LEU A 10 -44.55 6.75 -13.26
C LEU A 10 -43.55 7.91 -13.44
N ARG A 11 -43.15 8.52 -12.31
CA ARG A 11 -42.11 9.54 -12.25
C ARG A 11 -40.76 8.84 -12.12
N ILE A 12 -39.99 8.85 -13.20
CA ILE A 12 -38.58 8.44 -13.20
C ILE A 12 -37.82 9.45 -12.34
N HIS A 13 -37.31 9.01 -11.19
CA HIS A 13 -36.40 9.81 -10.37
C HIS A 13 -35.03 9.84 -11.07
N GLN A 14 -34.75 10.98 -11.70
CA GLN A 14 -33.42 11.36 -12.15
C GLN A 14 -32.52 11.45 -10.91
N ARG A 15 -31.43 10.69 -10.90
CA ARG A 15 -30.42 10.68 -9.84
C ARG A 15 -29.57 11.93 -10.01
N GLU A 16 -29.87 12.99 -9.26
CA GLU A 16 -28.97 14.13 -9.11
C GLU A 16 -27.67 13.67 -8.43
N SER A 17 -26.57 13.82 -9.15
CA SER A 17 -25.22 13.71 -8.64
C SER A 17 -24.95 14.88 -7.70
N VAL A 18 -25.01 14.63 -6.40
CA VAL A 18 -24.50 15.56 -5.39
C VAL A 18 -22.96 15.58 -5.53
N ASN A 19 -22.45 16.65 -6.15
CA ASN A 19 -21.05 17.05 -6.01
C ASN A 19 -20.86 17.54 -4.58
N VAL A 20 -20.14 16.77 -3.77
CA VAL A 20 -19.63 17.21 -2.48
C VAL A 20 -18.30 17.90 -2.76
N ASP A 21 -18.33 19.22 -2.90
CA ASP A 21 -17.13 20.07 -2.87
C ASP A 21 -16.56 20.04 -1.44
N PHE A 22 -15.49 19.29 -1.24
CA PHE A 22 -14.71 19.30 -0.02
C PHE A 22 -13.58 20.32 -0.15
N THR A 23 -13.92 21.60 -0.05
CA THR A 23 -12.96 22.69 0.15
C THR A 23 -12.81 22.96 1.64
N SER A 24 -11.94 22.21 2.30
CA SER A 24 -11.38 22.62 3.60
C SER A 24 -9.86 22.69 3.49
N SER A 25 -9.37 23.90 3.23
CA SER A 25 -7.97 24.29 3.34
C SER A 25 -7.47 24.03 4.77
N ALA A 26 -6.57 23.06 4.94
CA ALA A 26 -5.73 22.95 6.12
C ALA A 26 -4.49 23.83 5.92
N PRO A 27 -4.28 24.89 6.73
CA PRO A 27 -3.08 25.72 6.65
C PRO A 27 -1.95 25.00 7.40
N GLY A 28 -0.84 24.68 6.72
CA GLY A 28 0.35 24.19 7.43
C GLY A 28 1.38 23.37 6.66
N MET A 29 1.20 23.08 5.37
CA MET A 29 2.09 22.15 4.65
C MET A 29 2.97 22.75 3.54
N SER A 30 3.00 24.08 3.37
CA SER A 30 3.95 24.75 2.46
C SER A 30 5.36 24.86 3.06
N ASN A 31 5.47 25.07 4.38
CA ASN A 31 6.73 25.41 5.04
C ASN A 31 7.70 24.21 5.18
N PHE A 32 7.19 22.97 5.12
CA PHE A 32 8.03 21.78 5.22
C PHE A 32 8.72 21.40 3.91
N ARG A 33 8.12 21.76 2.77
CA ARG A 33 8.70 21.52 1.44
C ARG A 33 9.84 22.50 1.15
N GLU A 34 9.72 23.74 1.63
CA GLU A 34 10.72 24.80 1.50
C GLU A 34 11.96 24.57 2.38
N SER A 35 11.77 24.04 3.60
CA SER A 35 12.88 23.65 4.49
C SER A 35 13.79 22.56 3.92
N ARG A 36 13.27 21.62 3.11
CA ARG A 36 14.10 20.58 2.49
C ARG A 36 14.90 21.07 1.28
N ILE A 37 14.37 22.03 0.53
CA ILE A 37 15.09 22.61 -0.62
C ILE A 37 16.27 23.47 -0.13
N ASN A 38 16.07 24.23 0.95
CA ASN A 38 17.14 25.04 1.55
C ASN A 38 18.22 24.19 2.26
N ALA A 39 17.86 23.04 2.82
CA ALA A 39 18.83 22.12 3.42
C ALA A 39 19.78 21.49 2.38
N MET A 40 19.28 21.12 1.19
CA MET A 40 20.12 20.55 0.12
C MET A 40 21.05 21.59 -0.53
N ALA A 41 20.60 22.84 -0.68
CA ALA A 41 21.45 23.93 -1.18
C ALA A 41 22.62 24.24 -0.24
N SER A 42 22.43 24.13 1.08
CA SER A 42 23.51 24.39 2.06
C SER A 42 24.60 23.32 2.08
N THR A 43 24.28 22.08 1.68
CA THR A 43 25.26 20.98 1.58
C THR A 43 26.12 21.05 0.32
N GLU A 44 25.62 21.61 -0.77
CA GLU A 44 26.42 21.80 -1.99
C GLU A 44 27.41 22.97 -1.85
N ALA A 45 27.02 24.07 -1.17
CA ALA A 45 27.92 25.20 -0.90
C ALA A 45 29.13 24.83 -0.02
N LYS A 46 28.98 23.89 0.92
CA LYS A 46 30.09 23.43 1.78
C LYS A 46 31.08 22.49 1.08
N LEU A 47 30.72 21.91 -0.07
CA LEU A 47 31.65 21.11 -0.87
C LEU A 47 32.48 21.94 -1.85
N SER A 48 32.02 23.14 -2.25
CA SER A 48 32.79 24.03 -3.14
C SER A 48 33.85 24.86 -2.43
N GLU A 49 33.74 25.08 -1.11
CA GLU A 49 34.66 25.95 -0.36
C GLU A 49 35.96 25.23 0.07
N LYS A 50 36.00 23.88 0.02
CA LYS A 50 37.17 23.10 0.47
C LYS A 50 38.25 22.89 -0.60
N LYS A 51 38.20 23.61 -1.73
CA LYS A 51 39.15 23.47 -2.84
C LYS A 51 39.93 24.73 -3.19
N GLY A 52 40.04 25.68 -2.28
CA GLY A 52 40.70 26.97 -2.52
C GLY A 52 41.53 27.48 -1.34
N SER A 53 42.63 26.82 -1.00
CA SER A 53 43.82 27.50 -0.46
C SER A 53 45.00 26.54 -0.42
N ASP A 54 45.99 26.74 -1.27
CA ASP A 54 47.39 26.68 -0.85
C ASP A 54 48.25 27.47 -1.81
N SER A 55 49.19 28.20 -1.22
CA SER A 55 49.86 29.38 -1.77
C SER A 55 51.36 29.16 -1.97
N ARG A 56 51.91 29.79 -3.04
CA ARG A 56 53.26 30.37 -3.20
C ARG A 56 54.50 29.48 -3.45
N PRO A 57 55.65 30.04 -3.92
CA PRO A 57 55.88 31.26 -4.74
C PRO A 57 56.93 31.11 -5.89
N GLY A 58 56.78 31.97 -6.91
CA GLY A 58 57.86 32.74 -7.56
C GLY A 58 58.97 32.05 -8.36
N THR A 59 59.04 32.29 -9.67
CA THR A 59 60.16 33.01 -10.32
C THR A 59 59.87 33.29 -11.81
N SER A 60 60.58 34.31 -12.27
CA SER A 60 60.48 35.09 -13.49
C SER A 60 60.84 34.40 -14.82
N LEU A 61 60.41 35.08 -15.89
CA LEU A 61 61.10 35.31 -17.18
C LEU A 61 60.81 34.42 -18.40
N SER A 62 60.43 35.16 -19.45
CA SER A 62 60.78 35.05 -20.87
C SER A 62 60.07 34.03 -21.78
N ASN A 63 59.39 34.61 -22.78
CA ASN A 63 59.38 34.24 -24.21
C ASN A 63 59.84 32.82 -24.57
N VAL A 64 58.94 32.02 -25.15
CA VAL A 64 59.21 31.25 -26.38
C VAL A 64 57.87 30.96 -27.07
N SER A 65 57.75 31.44 -28.30
CA SER A 65 56.76 31.08 -29.31
C SER A 65 56.98 29.65 -29.83
N ASN A 66 55.89 29.02 -30.31
CA ASN A 66 55.88 27.83 -31.16
C ASN A 66 56.40 26.50 -30.57
N VAL A 67 55.49 25.62 -30.09
CA VAL A 67 55.62 24.16 -30.32
C VAL A 67 54.23 23.51 -30.42
N SER A 68 53.91 23.09 -31.65
CA SER A 68 53.24 21.85 -32.05
C SER A 68 52.35 21.09 -31.04
N ASN A 69 51.05 21.10 -31.35
CA ASN A 69 50.18 19.93 -31.48
C ASN A 69 50.73 18.59 -30.93
N LYS A 70 50.44 18.28 -29.66
CA LYS A 70 50.43 16.89 -29.17
C LYS A 70 49.16 16.67 -28.36
N ARG A 71 48.21 15.97 -28.98
CA ARG A 71 47.15 15.19 -28.32
C ARG A 71 47.74 14.52 -27.07
N PRO A 72 47.07 14.57 -25.91
CA PRO A 72 47.39 13.66 -24.83
C PRO A 72 47.22 12.25 -25.41
N LYS A 73 48.31 11.48 -25.44
CA LYS A 73 48.25 10.06 -25.75
C LYS A 73 47.24 9.46 -24.78
N THR A 74 46.17 8.93 -25.34
CA THR A 74 45.30 7.95 -24.70
C THR A 74 46.19 7.03 -23.88
N ALA A 75 46.07 7.13 -22.56
CA ALA A 75 46.47 6.03 -21.71
C ALA A 75 45.51 4.91 -22.08
N THR A 76 45.92 4.08 -23.05
CA THR A 76 45.35 2.77 -23.26
C THR A 76 45.34 2.13 -21.89
N PHE A 77 44.14 2.03 -21.31
CA PHE A 77 43.86 1.20 -20.17
C PHE A 77 44.20 -0.21 -20.65
N ALA A 78 45.46 -0.61 -20.46
CA ALA A 78 45.90 -1.96 -20.67
C ALA A 78 45.06 -2.80 -19.71
N LEU A 79 44.04 -3.46 -20.25
CA LEU A 79 43.42 -4.59 -19.59
C LEU A 79 44.56 -5.56 -19.29
N PRO A 80 44.75 -6.00 -18.03
CA PRO A 80 45.70 -7.06 -17.73
C PRO A 80 45.37 -8.26 -18.63
N GLU A 81 46.26 -8.54 -19.55
CA GLU A 81 46.16 -9.60 -20.54
C GLU A 81 46.91 -10.82 -19.97
N ASP A 82 46.40 -11.40 -18.86
CA ASP A 82 46.94 -12.67 -18.33
C ASP A 82 46.06 -13.38 -17.26
N ASP A 83 44.77 -13.64 -17.53
CA ASP A 83 43.88 -14.38 -16.59
C ASP A 83 43.04 -15.51 -17.26
N ASN A 84 43.55 -16.17 -18.32
CA ASN A 84 42.74 -17.16 -19.06
C ASN A 84 42.47 -18.47 -18.30
N GLU A 85 43.12 -18.73 -17.16
CA GLU A 85 42.85 -19.90 -16.29
C GLU A 85 41.74 -19.70 -15.24
N ASP A 86 41.17 -18.49 -15.13
CA ASP A 86 40.13 -18.18 -14.14
C ASP A 86 38.77 -17.75 -14.74
N ALA A 87 38.66 -17.64 -16.08
CA ALA A 87 37.43 -17.23 -16.75
C ALA A 87 36.28 -18.23 -16.54
N ASP A 88 36.55 -19.53 -16.66
CA ASP A 88 35.56 -20.59 -16.49
C ASP A 88 35.16 -20.77 -15.01
N GLN A 89 36.11 -20.62 -14.08
CA GLN A 89 35.81 -20.59 -12.65
C GLN A 89 34.93 -19.39 -12.28
N LYS A 90 35.16 -18.23 -12.90
CA LYS A 90 34.36 -17.02 -12.73
C LYS A 90 32.95 -17.20 -13.30
N LYS A 91 32.81 -17.86 -14.46
CA LYS A 91 31.50 -18.22 -15.05
C LYS A 91 30.72 -19.17 -14.14
N GLN A 92 31.34 -20.25 -13.64
CA GLN A 92 30.71 -21.16 -12.69
C GLN A 92 30.24 -20.44 -11.42
N LYS A 93 31.07 -19.55 -10.87
CA LYS A 93 30.71 -18.75 -9.68
C LYS A 93 29.57 -17.76 -9.93
N ILE A 94 29.39 -17.28 -11.17
CA ILE A 94 28.27 -16.44 -11.57
C ILE A 94 26.99 -17.28 -11.68
N GLU A 95 27.07 -18.42 -12.36
CA GLU A 95 25.95 -19.35 -12.54
C GLU A 95 25.43 -19.88 -11.18
N ASP A 96 26.33 -20.24 -10.26
CA ASP A 96 25.99 -20.63 -8.89
C ASP A 96 25.25 -19.53 -8.13
N ARG A 97 25.66 -18.27 -8.32
CA ARG A 97 24.98 -17.11 -7.71
C ARG A 97 23.59 -16.90 -8.32
N GLU A 98 23.44 -17.06 -9.63
CA GLU A 98 22.14 -16.93 -10.30
C GLU A 98 21.17 -18.02 -9.87
N ASN A 99 21.65 -19.27 -9.81
CA ASN A 99 20.86 -20.41 -9.33
C ASN A 99 20.46 -20.24 -7.86
N HIS A 100 21.38 -19.74 -7.01
CA HIS A 100 21.06 -19.41 -5.62
C HIS A 100 20.02 -18.29 -5.52
N VAL A 101 20.10 -17.25 -6.36
CA VAL A 101 19.11 -16.17 -6.39
C VAL A 101 17.73 -16.69 -6.82
N LYS A 102 17.65 -17.48 -7.90
CA LYS A 102 16.40 -18.10 -8.38
C LYS A 102 15.75 -18.98 -7.31
N ALA A 103 16.54 -19.83 -6.63
CA ALA A 103 16.04 -20.69 -5.55
C ALA A 103 15.53 -19.90 -4.33
N VAL A 104 16.15 -18.76 -4.01
CA VAL A 104 15.69 -17.85 -2.94
C VAL A 104 14.40 -17.13 -3.34
N MET A 105 14.27 -16.70 -4.60
CA MET A 105 13.08 -16.03 -5.15
C MET A 105 11.86 -16.95 -5.14
N GLU A 106 12.00 -18.21 -5.58
CA GLU A 106 10.87 -19.16 -5.60
C GLU A 106 10.33 -19.43 -4.18
N LYS A 107 11.22 -19.58 -3.20
CA LYS A 107 10.84 -19.72 -1.78
C LYS A 107 10.14 -18.46 -1.26
N ASP A 108 10.56 -17.28 -1.71
CA ASP A 108 9.95 -16.02 -1.29
C ASP A 108 8.54 -15.85 -1.84
N MET A 109 8.29 -16.27 -3.08
CA MET A 109 6.96 -16.22 -3.69
C MET A 109 5.95 -17.08 -2.91
N LYS A 110 6.34 -18.29 -2.52
CA LYS A 110 5.50 -19.19 -1.68
C LYS A 110 5.19 -18.55 -0.32
N ILE A 111 6.18 -17.95 0.33
CA ILE A 111 5.99 -17.27 1.63
C ILE A 111 5.09 -16.04 1.47
N LYS A 112 5.29 -15.22 0.45
CA LYS A 112 4.50 -14.03 0.16
C LYS A 112 3.04 -14.39 -0.11
N PHE A 113 2.80 -15.46 -0.87
CA PHE A 113 1.45 -15.98 -1.10
C PHE A 113 0.80 -16.45 0.20
N ARG A 114 1.51 -17.21 1.04
CA ARG A 114 1.00 -17.65 2.36
C ARG A 114 0.67 -16.47 3.27
N ILE A 115 1.49 -15.43 3.30
CA ILE A 115 1.23 -14.21 4.07
C ILE A 115 -0.02 -13.50 3.54
N ARG A 116 -0.19 -13.40 2.21
CA ARG A 116 -1.39 -12.81 1.60
C ARG A 116 -2.65 -13.62 1.91
N ALA A 117 -2.57 -14.95 1.79
CA ALA A 117 -3.67 -15.87 2.11
C ALA A 117 -4.04 -15.82 3.60
N ALA A 118 -3.04 -15.82 4.50
CA ALA A 118 -3.27 -15.70 5.94
C ALA A 118 -3.92 -14.36 6.32
N LYS A 119 -3.46 -13.25 5.71
CA LYS A 119 -4.10 -11.93 5.89
C LYS A 119 -5.54 -11.95 5.43
N LEU A 120 -5.82 -12.52 4.26
CA LEU A 120 -7.17 -12.63 3.72
C LEU A 120 -8.07 -13.49 4.62
N PHE A 121 -7.56 -14.63 5.10
CA PHE A 121 -8.27 -15.49 6.04
C PHE A 121 -8.62 -14.77 7.35
N LEU A 122 -7.68 -14.02 7.93
CA LEU A 122 -7.96 -13.20 9.12
C LEU A 122 -9.06 -12.16 8.86
N ARG A 123 -9.12 -11.57 7.66
CA ARG A 123 -10.19 -10.63 7.30
C ARG A 123 -11.55 -11.31 7.19
N PHE A 124 -11.62 -12.53 6.67
CA PHE A 124 -12.86 -13.30 6.65
C PHE A 124 -13.34 -13.66 8.04
N LEU A 125 -12.42 -13.98 8.95
CA LEU A 125 -12.77 -14.31 10.33
C LEU A 125 -13.34 -13.10 11.08
N ASN A 126 -12.73 -11.92 10.92
CA ASN A 126 -13.26 -10.65 11.44
C ASN A 126 -14.62 -10.31 10.81
N PHE A 127 -14.75 -10.40 9.48
CA PHE A 127 -16.04 -10.20 8.80
C PHE A 127 -17.15 -11.12 9.35
N GLY A 128 -16.84 -12.41 9.51
CA GLY A 128 -17.78 -13.39 10.04
C GLY A 128 -18.18 -13.10 11.49
N CYS A 129 -17.22 -12.77 12.36
CA CYS A 129 -17.48 -12.46 13.76
C CYS A 129 -18.32 -11.17 13.89
N SER A 130 -17.95 -10.11 13.17
CA SER A 130 -18.70 -8.86 13.12
C SER A 130 -20.13 -9.05 12.61
N LEU A 131 -20.36 -9.95 11.63
CA LEU A 131 -21.71 -10.28 11.14
C LEU A 131 -22.55 -11.00 12.20
N VAL A 132 -21.95 -11.95 12.93
CA VAL A 132 -22.61 -12.65 14.02
C VAL A 132 -22.98 -11.67 15.15
N VAL A 133 -22.04 -10.82 15.57
CA VAL A 133 -22.29 -9.78 16.57
C VAL A 133 -23.43 -8.85 16.15
N LEU A 134 -23.40 -8.38 14.90
CA LEU A 134 -24.45 -7.53 14.36
C LEU A 134 -25.81 -8.24 14.42
N SER A 135 -25.87 -9.52 14.05
CA SER A 135 -27.09 -10.32 14.10
C SER A 135 -27.62 -10.51 15.52
N LEU A 136 -26.75 -10.85 16.48
CA LEU A 136 -27.11 -11.07 17.88
C LEU A 136 -27.56 -9.77 18.57
N ALA A 137 -26.87 -8.66 18.29
CA ALA A 137 -27.23 -7.35 18.82
C ALA A 137 -28.55 -6.84 18.22
N ALA A 138 -28.74 -7.01 16.91
CA ALA A 138 -29.97 -6.63 16.22
C ALA A 138 -31.17 -7.46 16.69
N SER A 139 -31.02 -8.78 16.88
CA SER A 139 -32.10 -9.63 17.40
C SER A 139 -32.49 -9.24 18.82
N SER A 140 -31.50 -8.99 19.69
CA SER A 140 -31.73 -8.55 21.07
C SER A 140 -32.49 -7.22 21.12
N PHE A 141 -32.11 -6.27 20.25
CA PHE A 141 -32.84 -5.00 20.12
C PHE A 141 -34.25 -5.17 19.59
N ALA A 142 -34.46 -6.02 18.58
CA ALA A 142 -35.77 -6.28 18.03
C ALA A 142 -36.72 -6.83 19.11
N ILE A 143 -36.25 -7.78 19.92
CA ILE A 143 -37.01 -8.33 21.06
C ILE A 143 -37.34 -7.23 22.07
N PHE A 144 -36.37 -6.40 22.46
CA PHE A 144 -36.61 -5.31 23.42
C PHE A 144 -37.66 -4.31 22.91
N PHE A 145 -37.53 -3.83 21.66
CA PHE A 145 -38.48 -2.87 21.09
C PHE A 145 -39.88 -3.46 20.87
N ALA A 146 -39.96 -4.75 20.56
CA ALA A 146 -41.23 -5.46 20.44
C ALA A 146 -41.91 -5.69 21.80
N THR A 147 -41.16 -5.82 22.89
CA THR A 147 -41.71 -6.25 24.19
C THR A 147 -41.78 -5.15 25.25
N LYS A 148 -41.15 -3.99 25.01
CA LYS A 148 -41.14 -2.85 25.96
C LYS A 148 -42.52 -2.26 26.28
N HIS A 149 -43.53 -2.52 25.45
CA HIS A 149 -44.87 -1.95 25.58
C HIS A 149 -45.88 -2.91 26.23
N ILE A 150 -45.43 -4.11 26.63
CA ILE A 150 -46.27 -5.08 27.34
C ILE A 150 -46.66 -4.51 28.71
N SER A 151 -47.92 -4.73 29.12
CA SER A 151 -48.44 -4.27 30.39
C SER A 151 -47.80 -5.01 31.57
N ASN A 152 -47.67 -4.31 32.70
CA ASN A 152 -47.11 -4.90 33.92
C ASN A 152 -48.02 -6.02 34.44
N ARG A 153 -47.42 -7.14 34.85
CA ARG A 153 -48.10 -8.29 35.46
C ARG A 153 -47.70 -8.36 36.92
N ASN A 154 -48.65 -8.49 37.83
CA ASN A 154 -48.40 -8.55 39.28
C ASN A 154 -47.53 -7.37 39.81
N ASN A 155 -47.78 -6.15 39.31
CA ASN A 155 -46.99 -4.94 39.60
C ASN A 155 -45.50 -4.99 39.21
N LEU A 156 -45.07 -6.01 38.45
CA LEU A 156 -43.71 -6.14 37.94
C LEU A 156 -43.67 -5.71 36.46
N PRO A 157 -42.77 -4.78 36.09
CA PRO A 157 -42.60 -4.41 34.70
C PRO A 157 -41.78 -5.47 33.95
N PRO A 158 -42.04 -5.69 32.64
CA PRO A 158 -41.28 -6.65 31.83
C PRO A 158 -39.81 -6.24 31.68
N TRP A 159 -39.54 -4.94 31.63
CA TRP A 159 -38.21 -4.34 31.54
C TRP A 159 -37.99 -3.30 32.65
N ALA A 160 -36.73 -3.00 32.96
CA ALA A 160 -36.40 -2.00 33.98
C ALA A 160 -36.98 -0.62 33.59
N PRO A 161 -37.57 0.14 34.53
CA PRO A 161 -37.92 1.54 34.30
C PRO A 161 -36.65 2.30 33.91
N GLN A 162 -36.61 2.88 32.71
CA GLN A 162 -35.40 3.50 32.13
C GLN A 162 -34.23 2.50 31.93
N THR A 163 -34.50 1.40 31.21
CA THR A 163 -33.45 0.44 30.83
C THR A 163 -32.28 1.14 30.12
N VAL A 164 -31.06 0.93 30.62
CA VAL A 164 -29.84 1.50 30.01
C VAL A 164 -29.47 0.68 28.77
N LEU A 165 -29.64 1.29 27.59
CA LEU A 165 -29.42 0.64 26.28
C LEU A 165 -28.13 1.06 25.58
N TRP A 166 -27.40 2.03 26.15
CA TRP A 166 -26.23 2.64 25.53
C TRP A 166 -25.13 1.62 25.13
N PRO A 167 -24.78 0.60 25.95
CA PRO A 167 -23.77 -0.40 25.56
C PRO A 167 -24.17 -1.18 24.30
N THR A 168 -25.46 -1.53 24.19
CA THR A 168 -25.99 -2.25 23.03
C THR A 168 -25.98 -1.37 21.78
N TYR A 169 -26.33 -0.07 21.90
CA TYR A 169 -26.25 0.87 20.77
C TYR A 169 -24.82 1.06 20.27
N ALA A 170 -23.87 1.21 21.20
CA ALA A 170 -22.45 1.32 20.86
C ALA A 170 -21.97 0.05 20.13
N THR A 171 -22.36 -1.13 20.62
CA THR A 171 -22.01 -2.43 20.00
C THR A 171 -22.55 -2.55 18.59
N LEU A 172 -23.82 -2.19 18.38
CA LEU A 172 -24.45 -2.22 17.07
C LEU A 172 -23.76 -1.26 16.09
N ALA A 173 -23.48 -0.03 16.52
CA ALA A 173 -22.83 0.97 15.68
C ALA A 173 -21.40 0.54 15.27
N ILE A 174 -20.62 0.03 16.23
CA ILE A 174 -19.25 -0.44 15.97
C ILE A 174 -19.26 -1.67 15.07
N ALA A 175 -20.17 -2.62 15.29
CA ALA A 175 -20.33 -3.79 14.43
C ALA A 175 -20.68 -3.40 12.98
N CYS A 176 -21.58 -2.43 12.78
CA CYS A 176 -21.91 -1.90 11.45
C CYS A 176 -20.69 -1.28 10.76
N VAL A 177 -19.91 -0.44 11.46
CA VAL A 177 -18.71 0.18 10.90
C VAL A 177 -17.64 -0.87 10.58
N SER A 178 -17.42 -1.83 11.47
CA SER A 178 -16.48 -2.94 11.26
C SER A 178 -16.86 -3.76 10.03
N LEU A 179 -18.15 -4.10 9.90
CA LEU A 179 -18.67 -4.85 8.76
C LEU A 179 -18.51 -4.08 7.45
N LEU A 180 -18.83 -2.79 7.41
CA LEU A 180 -18.65 -1.95 6.22
C LEU A 180 -17.18 -1.88 5.81
N MET A 181 -16.27 -1.70 6.77
CA MET A 181 -14.83 -1.69 6.51
C MET A 181 -14.35 -3.03 5.96
N ALA A 182 -14.80 -4.15 6.53
CA ALA A 182 -14.49 -5.48 6.04
C ALA A 182 -15.01 -5.71 4.61
N ILE A 183 -16.22 -5.27 4.30
CA ILE A 183 -16.80 -5.32 2.95
C ILE A 183 -15.97 -4.50 1.96
N ILE A 184 -15.59 -3.26 2.30
CA ILE A 184 -14.75 -2.41 1.45
C ILE A 184 -13.43 -3.10 1.13
N VAL A 185 -12.80 -3.71 2.15
CA VAL A 185 -11.55 -4.45 1.99
C VAL A 185 -11.75 -5.66 1.07
N LEU A 186 -12.79 -6.48 1.28
CA LEU A 186 -13.09 -7.63 0.42
C LEU A 186 -13.36 -7.21 -1.04
N ILE A 187 -14.13 -6.14 -1.25
CA ILE A 187 -14.38 -5.58 -2.60
C ILE A 187 -13.08 -5.10 -3.23
N SER A 188 -12.19 -4.45 -2.46
CA SER A 188 -10.89 -4.00 -2.97
C SER A 188 -10.01 -5.19 -3.39
N TYR A 189 -10.08 -6.32 -2.68
CA TYR A 189 -9.39 -7.55 -3.08
C TYR A 189 -9.98 -8.14 -4.36
N TRP A 190 -11.31 -8.14 -4.51
CA TRP A 190 -11.98 -8.65 -5.71
C TRP A 190 -11.80 -7.76 -6.95
N ARG A 191 -11.70 -6.43 -6.77
CA ARG A 191 -11.47 -5.45 -7.86
C ARG A 191 -9.99 -5.20 -8.16
N GLY A 192 -9.07 -5.75 -7.37
CA GLY A 192 -7.64 -5.48 -7.44
C GLY A 192 -6.93 -6.13 -8.63
N GLY A 193 -7.18 -5.64 -9.84
CA GLY A 193 -6.37 -5.86 -11.03
C GLY A 193 -5.01 -5.13 -10.94
N HIS A 194 -3.98 -5.74 -11.52
CA HIS A 194 -2.56 -5.66 -11.13
C HIS A 194 -1.78 -4.37 -11.49
N GLU A 195 -2.39 -3.27 -11.93
CA GLU A 195 -1.65 -2.21 -12.66
C GLU A 195 -1.56 -0.80 -12.04
N LYS A 196 -2.28 -0.44 -10.96
CA LYS A 196 -2.31 0.98 -10.49
C LYS A 196 -1.84 1.26 -9.07
N ALA A 197 -1.22 0.29 -8.38
CA ALA A 197 -1.03 0.35 -6.92
C ALA A 197 0.41 0.59 -6.44
N GLU A 198 1.31 1.06 -7.30
CA GLU A 198 2.74 1.11 -6.97
C GLU A 198 3.10 2.26 -6.01
N SER A 199 2.59 3.47 -6.23
CA SER A 199 2.95 4.66 -5.43
C SER A 199 2.05 4.87 -4.20
N ALA A 200 0.84 4.32 -4.20
CA ALA A 200 -0.11 4.49 -3.09
C ALA A 200 0.04 3.43 -1.98
N SER A 201 0.77 2.34 -2.24
CA SER A 201 0.83 1.18 -1.34
C SER A 201 1.37 1.52 0.06
N LEU A 202 2.36 2.42 0.17
CA LEU A 202 2.93 2.81 1.46
C LEU A 202 1.90 3.56 2.34
N TRP A 203 1.18 4.54 1.79
CA TRP A 203 0.14 5.27 2.51
C TRP A 203 -1.03 4.37 2.90
N PHE A 204 -1.47 3.49 2.00
CA PHE A 204 -2.52 2.53 2.29
C PHE A 204 -2.13 1.53 3.38
N THR A 205 -0.86 1.07 3.40
CA THR A 205 -0.39 0.17 4.46
C THR A 205 -0.31 0.87 5.82
N ALA A 206 0.19 2.11 5.88
CA ALA A 206 0.22 2.89 7.11
C ALA A 206 -1.19 3.19 7.64
N PHE A 207 -2.10 3.59 6.75
CA PHE A 207 -3.51 3.80 7.10
C PHE A 207 -4.18 2.52 7.61
N SER A 208 -3.84 1.37 7.02
CA SER A 208 -4.37 0.07 7.48
C SER A 208 -3.93 -0.26 8.91
N VAL A 209 -2.65 -0.03 9.26
CA VAL A 209 -2.16 -0.27 10.64
C VAL A 209 -2.86 0.64 11.64
N PHE A 210 -3.03 1.91 11.31
CA PHE A 210 -3.78 2.84 12.17
C PHE A 210 -5.25 2.42 12.33
N GLY A 211 -5.90 2.00 11.23
CA GLY A 211 -7.28 1.50 11.26
C GLY A 211 -7.45 0.29 12.18
N PHE A 212 -6.50 -0.65 12.16
CA PHE A 212 -6.52 -1.80 13.08
C PHE A 212 -6.41 -1.39 14.55
N LEU A 213 -5.49 -0.47 14.87
CA LEU A 213 -5.33 0.03 16.23
C LEU A 213 -6.60 0.73 16.72
N PHE A 214 -7.21 1.54 15.86
CA PHE A 214 -8.47 2.21 16.16
C PHE A 214 -9.60 1.22 16.43
N MET A 215 -9.73 0.16 15.62
CA MET A 215 -10.74 -0.88 15.85
C MET A 215 -10.52 -1.65 17.15
N ILE A 216 -9.27 -1.98 17.50
CA ILE A 216 -8.96 -2.62 18.80
C ILE A 216 -9.43 -1.74 19.96
N ILE A 217 -9.17 -0.43 19.90
CA ILE A 217 -9.61 0.50 20.94
C ILE A 217 -11.13 0.53 21.03
N LEU A 218 -11.84 0.57 19.91
CA LEU A 218 -13.31 0.54 19.89
C LEU A 218 -13.86 -0.74 20.54
N TRP A 219 -13.33 -1.92 20.18
CA TRP A 219 -13.75 -3.18 20.78
C TRP A 219 -13.37 -3.29 22.27
N ALA A 220 -12.24 -2.73 22.68
CA ALA A 220 -11.86 -2.65 24.09
C ALA A 220 -12.81 -1.75 24.89
N VAL A 221 -13.25 -0.62 24.33
CA VAL A 221 -14.28 0.24 24.93
C VAL A 221 -15.61 -0.49 25.03
N ILE A 222 -16.02 -1.25 24.01
CA ILE A 222 -17.21 -2.12 24.07
C ILE A 222 -17.11 -3.12 25.22
N ALA A 223 -16.02 -3.89 25.29
CA ALA A 223 -15.82 -4.89 26.34
C ALA A 223 -15.80 -4.25 27.73
N GLY A 224 -15.13 -3.09 27.88
CA GLY A 224 -15.08 -2.33 29.12
C GLY A 224 -16.44 -1.78 29.54
N THR A 225 -17.22 -1.24 28.60
CA THR A 225 -18.54 -0.66 28.89
C THR A 225 -19.58 -1.72 29.24
N ILE A 226 -19.53 -2.87 28.57
CA ILE A 226 -20.28 -4.07 28.94
C ILE A 226 -19.94 -4.51 30.37
N THR A 227 -18.65 -4.61 30.69
CA THR A 227 -18.18 -5.04 32.02
C THR A 227 -18.59 -4.04 33.09
N ASN A 228 -18.50 -2.75 32.79
CA ASN A 228 -18.92 -1.69 33.70
C ASN A 228 -20.44 -1.73 33.91
N ALA A 229 -21.24 -1.89 32.86
CA ALA A 229 -22.70 -1.98 32.97
C ALA A 229 -23.13 -3.11 33.91
N ARG A 230 -22.45 -4.26 33.85
CA ARG A 230 -22.71 -5.41 34.74
C ARG A 230 -22.43 -5.12 36.22
N ASN A 231 -21.43 -4.28 36.50
CA ASN A 231 -20.96 -4.04 37.86
C ASN A 231 -21.53 -2.76 38.50
N SER A 232 -21.90 -1.74 37.71
CA SER A 232 -22.25 -0.40 38.23
C SER A 232 -23.74 -0.07 38.22
N ASN A 233 -24.54 -0.68 37.34
CA ASN A 233 -25.90 -0.16 37.04
C ASN A 233 -27.03 -0.76 37.89
N ASN A 234 -26.73 -1.33 39.06
CA ASN A 234 -27.72 -1.99 39.94
C ASN A 234 -28.61 -3.02 39.23
N GLY A 235 -28.15 -3.56 38.09
CA GLY A 235 -28.87 -4.51 37.25
C GLY A 235 -30.00 -3.93 36.39
N ASN A 236 -30.02 -2.62 36.14
CA ASN A 236 -31.03 -1.94 35.31
C ASN A 236 -30.69 -1.92 33.80
N ASP A 237 -29.59 -2.54 33.40
CA ASP A 237 -29.21 -2.73 32.01
C ASP A 237 -29.95 -3.93 31.40
N MET A 238 -30.14 -3.91 30.08
CA MET A 238 -30.88 -4.97 29.36
C MET A 238 -30.29 -6.36 29.61
N TRP A 239 -28.97 -6.47 29.73
CA TRP A 239 -28.27 -7.72 29.97
C TRP A 239 -28.51 -8.26 31.38
N SER A 240 -28.13 -7.50 32.40
CA SER A 240 -28.33 -7.91 33.79
C SER A 240 -29.81 -8.15 34.10
N TRP A 241 -30.71 -7.37 33.49
CA TRP A 241 -32.14 -7.59 33.62
C TRP A 241 -32.59 -8.93 33.02
N ALA A 242 -32.14 -9.27 31.81
CA ALA A 242 -32.50 -10.51 31.12
C ALA A 242 -31.92 -11.75 31.80
N CYS A 243 -30.69 -11.68 32.30
CA CYS A 243 -30.03 -12.83 32.94
C CYS A 243 -30.43 -13.06 34.42
N LYS A 244 -31.22 -12.17 35.04
CA LYS A 244 -31.60 -12.30 36.45
C LYS A 244 -32.83 -13.18 36.62
N ASP A 245 -32.65 -14.34 37.25
CA ASP A 245 -33.73 -15.24 37.62
C ASP A 245 -34.56 -14.69 38.79
N ASN A 246 -35.82 -14.34 38.54
CA ASN A 246 -36.80 -13.94 39.55
C ASN A 246 -38.21 -14.39 39.09
N GLN A 247 -39.22 -14.31 39.97
CA GLN A 247 -40.63 -14.55 39.60
C GLN A 247 -41.11 -13.77 38.37
N ARG A 248 -40.53 -12.58 38.10
CA ARG A 248 -40.79 -11.82 36.85
C ARG A 248 -40.51 -12.65 35.59
N LYS A 249 -39.39 -13.37 35.55
CA LYS A 249 -38.98 -14.14 34.38
C LYS A 249 -40.03 -15.21 34.06
N GLU A 250 -40.52 -15.92 35.07
CA GLU A 250 -41.58 -16.93 34.94
C GLU A 250 -42.91 -16.29 34.50
N LEU A 251 -43.25 -15.12 35.02
CA LEU A 251 -44.49 -14.42 34.72
C LEU A 251 -44.61 -13.90 33.27
N PHE A 252 -43.47 -13.69 32.61
CA PHE A 252 -43.38 -13.15 31.25
C PHE A 252 -42.70 -14.11 30.28
N GLN A 253 -42.46 -15.36 30.69
CA GLN A 253 -41.76 -16.35 29.88
C GLN A 253 -42.47 -16.67 28.56
N ASP A 254 -43.81 -16.62 28.55
CA ASP A 254 -44.62 -16.88 27.35
C ASP A 254 -44.50 -15.77 26.29
N ASP A 255 -44.17 -14.54 26.69
CA ASP A 255 -44.05 -13.39 25.77
C ASP A 255 -42.59 -13.04 25.45
N ILE A 256 -41.65 -13.34 26.37
CA ILE A 256 -40.25 -12.90 26.30
C ILE A 256 -39.32 -14.05 26.70
N ASP A 257 -38.56 -14.55 25.72
CA ASP A 257 -37.49 -15.52 25.95
C ASP A 257 -36.24 -14.84 26.56
N TYR A 258 -36.29 -14.53 27.86
CA TYR A 258 -35.17 -13.90 28.57
C TYR A 258 -33.87 -14.72 28.51
N ASP A 259 -33.96 -16.05 28.52
CA ASP A 259 -32.80 -16.93 28.40
C ASP A 259 -32.11 -16.84 27.05
N LEU A 260 -32.90 -16.64 25.99
CA LEU A 260 -32.35 -16.44 24.66
C LEU A 260 -31.60 -15.11 24.60
N VAL A 261 -32.22 -14.02 25.09
CA VAL A 261 -31.59 -12.69 25.11
C VAL A 261 -30.32 -12.69 25.97
N CYS A 262 -30.36 -13.31 27.15
CA CYS A 262 -29.20 -13.45 28.02
C CYS A 262 -28.04 -14.13 27.30
N LYS A 263 -28.29 -15.28 26.64
CA LYS A 263 -27.27 -16.00 25.86
C LYS A 263 -26.77 -15.17 24.67
N GLN A 264 -27.64 -14.47 23.95
CA GLN A 264 -27.25 -13.62 22.82
C GLN A 264 -26.26 -12.52 23.26
N LEU A 265 -26.50 -11.90 24.41
CA LEU A 265 -25.65 -10.86 24.98
C LEU A 265 -24.32 -11.42 25.52
N ASP A 266 -24.35 -12.58 26.18
CA ASP A 266 -23.13 -13.29 26.62
C ASP A 266 -22.23 -13.65 25.42
N TRP A 267 -22.80 -14.21 24.34
CA TRP A 267 -22.07 -14.50 23.11
C TRP A 267 -21.53 -13.24 22.43
N THR A 268 -22.29 -12.14 22.47
CA THR A 268 -21.84 -10.84 21.93
C THR A 268 -20.58 -10.34 22.63
N PHE A 269 -20.49 -10.52 23.96
CA PHE A 269 -19.29 -10.18 24.72
C PHE A 269 -18.10 -11.08 24.39
N VAL A 270 -18.32 -12.40 24.31
CA VAL A 270 -17.27 -13.35 23.90
C VAL A 270 -16.76 -13.03 22.49
N CYS A 271 -17.64 -12.73 21.55
CA CYS A 271 -17.27 -12.31 20.20
C CYS A 271 -16.47 -10.99 20.19
N SER A 272 -16.82 -10.02 21.04
CA SER A 272 -16.04 -8.78 21.20
C SER A 272 -14.60 -9.04 21.65
N ILE A 273 -14.37 -10.00 22.55
CA ILE A 273 -13.02 -10.39 22.98
C ILE A 273 -12.27 -11.08 21.84
N ILE A 274 -12.93 -11.98 21.11
CA ILE A 274 -12.35 -12.68 19.97
C ILE A 274 -11.90 -11.69 18.89
N GLU A 275 -12.68 -10.63 18.61
CA GLU A 275 -12.30 -9.57 17.68
C GLU A 275 -10.98 -8.89 18.08
N ILE A 276 -10.80 -8.56 19.37
CA ILE A 276 -9.53 -7.98 19.87
C ILE A 276 -8.35 -8.92 19.58
N VAL A 277 -8.53 -10.22 19.81
CA VAL A 277 -7.48 -11.23 19.57
C VAL A 277 -7.18 -11.34 18.06
N ILE A 278 -8.19 -11.43 17.21
CA ILE A 278 -8.01 -11.54 15.75
C ILE A 278 -7.31 -10.29 15.20
N GLU A 279 -7.72 -9.09 15.61
CA GLU A 279 -7.10 -7.85 15.18
C GLU A 279 -5.66 -7.71 15.69
N SER A 280 -5.38 -8.19 16.90
CA SER A 280 -3.99 -8.23 17.40
C SER A 280 -3.10 -9.17 16.57
N LEU A 281 -3.61 -10.34 16.18
CA LEU A 281 -2.90 -11.26 15.28
C LEU A 281 -2.69 -10.63 13.89
N ALA A 282 -3.67 -9.84 13.40
CA ALA A 282 -3.53 -9.11 12.14
C ALA A 282 -2.36 -8.11 12.21
N ILE A 283 -2.27 -7.33 13.30
CA ILE A 283 -1.17 -6.39 13.52
C ILE A 283 0.17 -7.14 13.55
N ILE A 284 0.26 -8.27 14.26
CA ILE A 284 1.49 -9.08 14.31
C ILE A 284 1.90 -9.54 12.91
N LEU A 285 0.97 -10.02 12.07
CA LEU A 285 1.27 -10.40 10.68
C LEU A 285 1.71 -9.21 9.84
N TYR A 286 1.17 -8.01 10.08
CA TYR A 286 1.60 -6.80 9.39
C TYR A 286 3.01 -6.37 9.81
N VAL A 287 3.31 -6.37 11.11
CA VAL A 287 4.65 -6.06 11.65
C VAL A 287 5.68 -7.08 11.17
N ALA A 288 5.37 -8.38 11.20
CA ALA A 288 6.26 -9.43 10.71
C ALA A 288 6.54 -9.29 9.20
N ALA A 289 5.51 -9.00 8.40
CA ALA A 289 5.66 -8.76 6.97
C ALA A 289 6.52 -7.50 6.69
N PHE A 290 6.31 -6.43 7.45
CA PHE A 290 7.09 -5.20 7.33
C PHE A 290 8.54 -5.40 7.77
N TRP A 291 8.78 -6.08 8.89
CA TRP A 291 10.12 -6.38 9.38
C TRP A 291 10.91 -7.25 8.39
N ARG A 292 10.25 -8.25 7.78
CA ARG A 292 10.82 -9.05 6.69
C ARG A 292 11.17 -8.19 5.48
N TYR A 293 10.29 -7.28 5.07
CA TYR A 293 10.54 -6.37 3.95
C TYR A 293 11.71 -5.42 4.23
N ALA A 294 11.74 -4.81 5.42
CA ALA A 294 12.79 -3.91 5.85
C ALA A 294 14.16 -4.61 5.92
N SER A 295 14.22 -5.82 6.50
CA SER A 295 15.44 -6.61 6.57
C SER A 295 15.99 -6.98 5.18
N LYS A 296 15.11 -7.40 4.26
CA LYS A 296 15.50 -7.77 2.89
C LYS A 296 15.83 -6.58 1.99
N SER A 297 15.26 -5.40 2.25
CA SER A 297 15.53 -4.19 1.45
C SER A 297 17.01 -3.80 1.47
N LYS A 298 17.74 -4.12 2.56
CA LYS A 298 19.18 -3.87 2.68
C LYS A 298 20.00 -4.72 1.69
N LEU A 299 19.58 -5.96 1.44
CA LEU A 299 20.23 -6.86 0.47
C LEU A 299 19.91 -6.48 -0.98
N ARG A 300 18.68 -6.04 -1.27
CA ARG A 300 18.29 -5.64 -2.63
C ARG A 300 18.99 -4.35 -3.07
N LYS A 301 19.17 -3.38 -2.17
CA LYS A 301 19.91 -2.13 -2.45
C LYS A 301 21.37 -2.36 -2.87
N SER A 302 22.04 -3.40 -2.34
CA SER A 302 23.42 -3.69 -2.71
C SER A 302 23.55 -4.40 -4.07
N MET A 303 22.50 -5.09 -4.53
CA MET A 303 22.45 -5.64 -5.90
C MET A 303 22.17 -4.54 -6.92
N ASP A 304 21.20 -3.67 -6.65
CA ASP A 304 20.81 -2.56 -7.54
C ASP A 304 21.98 -1.59 -7.81
N LEU A 305 22.75 -1.27 -6.76
CA LEU A 305 23.98 -0.48 -6.90
C LEU A 305 25.03 -1.17 -7.81
N ARG A 306 25.10 -2.50 -7.77
CA ARG A 306 26.05 -3.26 -8.59
C ARG A 306 25.62 -3.28 -10.06
N ASP A 307 24.34 -3.49 -10.32
CA ASP A 307 23.82 -3.53 -11.68
C ASP A 307 23.83 -2.14 -12.33
N LYS A 308 23.55 -1.09 -11.55
CA LYS A 308 23.74 0.29 -12.01
C LYS A 308 25.21 0.59 -12.38
N ALA A 309 26.17 0.15 -11.57
CA ALA A 309 27.59 0.31 -11.88
C ALA A 309 28.01 -0.45 -13.15
N ARG A 310 27.45 -1.66 -13.39
CA ARG A 310 27.68 -2.42 -14.63
C ARG A 310 27.11 -1.70 -15.85
N HIS A 311 25.90 -1.15 -15.73
CA HIS A 311 25.26 -0.42 -16.81
C HIS A 311 26.01 0.88 -17.15
N GLU A 312 26.46 1.64 -16.14
CA GLU A 312 27.27 2.84 -16.36
C GLU A 312 28.63 2.54 -17.01
N LEU A 313 29.27 1.42 -16.65
CA LEU A 313 30.48 0.94 -17.32
C LEU A 313 30.23 0.59 -18.80
N TYR A 314 29.13 -0.10 -19.09
CA TYR A 314 28.74 -0.45 -20.45
C TYR A 314 28.48 0.79 -21.32
N LEU A 315 27.74 1.78 -20.78
CA LEU A 315 27.48 3.04 -21.47
C LEU A 315 28.76 3.86 -21.73
N ARG A 316 29.72 3.85 -20.81
CA ARG A 316 31.02 4.52 -21.02
C ARG A 316 31.82 3.88 -22.14
N LYS A 317 31.89 2.55 -22.19
CA LYS A 317 32.58 1.84 -23.26
C LYS A 317 31.96 2.10 -24.65
N LEU A 318 30.63 2.16 -24.72
CA LEU A 318 29.93 2.56 -25.94
C LEU A 318 30.27 3.99 -26.37
N ALA A 319 30.40 4.92 -25.41
CA ALA A 319 30.73 6.31 -25.70
C ALA A 319 32.18 6.50 -26.21
N ASP A 320 33.11 5.64 -25.78
CA ASP A 320 34.51 5.68 -26.20
C ASP A 320 34.76 5.09 -27.61
N GLY A 321 33.71 4.60 -28.29
CA GLY A 321 33.81 4.10 -29.67
C GLY A 321 34.52 2.75 -29.80
N ASP A 322 34.57 1.99 -28.71
CA ASP A 322 35.16 0.65 -28.66
C ASP A 322 34.21 -0.33 -29.38
N GLU A 323 34.51 -0.71 -30.62
CA GLU A 323 33.64 -1.57 -31.44
C GLU A 323 33.62 -3.04 -30.97
N ASP A 324 34.59 -3.43 -30.14
CA ASP A 324 34.70 -4.78 -29.54
C ASP A 324 33.86 -4.93 -28.25
N VAL A 325 33.03 -3.95 -27.92
CA VAL A 325 32.16 -4.00 -26.74
C VAL A 325 31.08 -5.05 -26.96
N TYR A 326 31.22 -6.19 -26.27
CA TYR A 326 30.22 -7.25 -26.17
C TYR A 326 28.82 -6.65 -25.99
N ARG A 327 28.03 -6.63 -27.06
CA ARG A 327 26.62 -6.27 -27.05
C ARG A 327 25.88 -7.43 -26.37
N PRO A 328 25.37 -7.28 -25.13
CA PRO A 328 24.62 -8.34 -24.49
C PRO A 328 23.44 -8.67 -25.40
N THR A 329 23.25 -9.94 -25.70
CA THR A 329 22.15 -10.34 -26.57
C THR A 329 20.83 -9.97 -25.91
N GLU A 330 19.79 -9.66 -26.70
CA GLU A 330 18.46 -9.28 -26.18
C GLU A 330 17.90 -10.31 -25.19
N HIS A 331 18.33 -11.57 -25.32
CA HIS A 331 17.99 -12.68 -24.44
C HIS A 331 18.64 -12.57 -23.03
N GLU A 332 19.87 -12.06 -22.92
CA GLU A 332 20.56 -11.85 -21.65
C GLU A 332 19.98 -10.67 -20.85
N MET A 333 19.59 -9.59 -21.56
CA MET A 333 18.89 -8.45 -20.95
C MET A 333 17.46 -8.84 -20.52
N LYS A 334 16.78 -9.72 -21.28
CA LYS A 334 15.46 -10.25 -20.91
C LYS A 334 15.50 -11.14 -19.67
N THR A 335 16.50 -12.00 -19.48
CA THR A 335 16.55 -12.86 -18.28
C THR A 335 16.77 -12.12 -16.96
N THR A 336 17.41 -10.94 -16.98
CA THR A 336 17.56 -10.08 -15.79
C THR A 336 16.40 -9.10 -15.63
N GLY A 337 15.77 -8.67 -16.72
CA GLY A 337 14.58 -7.83 -16.71
C GLY A 337 13.29 -8.59 -16.37
N ASP A 338 12.97 -9.67 -17.07
CA ASP A 338 11.66 -10.34 -17.04
C ASP A 338 11.38 -11.07 -15.71
N VAL A 339 12.42 -11.61 -15.07
CA VAL A 339 12.29 -12.27 -13.75
C VAL A 339 12.08 -11.24 -12.64
N ASP A 340 12.66 -10.03 -12.78
CA ASP A 340 12.53 -8.96 -11.79
C ASP A 340 11.28 -8.09 -12.04
N LEU A 341 10.81 -7.94 -13.29
CA LEU A 341 9.57 -7.25 -13.67
C LEU A 341 8.30 -8.05 -13.32
N ALA A 342 8.32 -9.38 -13.40
CA ALA A 342 7.19 -10.20 -12.95
C ALA A 342 7.08 -10.27 -11.41
N GLU A 343 8.19 -10.09 -10.68
CA GLU A 343 8.22 -10.17 -9.21
C GLU A 343 8.01 -8.79 -8.54
N ARG A 344 8.46 -7.71 -9.18
CA ARG A 344 8.16 -6.33 -8.82
C ARG A 344 6.88 -5.91 -9.53
N GLY A 345 5.76 -5.79 -8.80
CA GLY A 345 4.61 -5.00 -9.25
C GLY A 345 4.94 -3.51 -9.32
N TYR A 346 6.07 -3.17 -9.94
CA TYR A 346 6.60 -1.85 -10.19
C TYR A 346 6.65 -1.64 -11.72
N SER A 347 5.65 -0.94 -12.26
CA SER A 347 5.68 -0.25 -13.55
C SER A 347 6.65 0.92 -13.44
N MET A 348 7.95 0.62 -13.50
CA MET A 348 8.93 1.67 -13.70
C MET A 348 8.76 2.17 -15.14
N TYR A 349 8.29 3.41 -15.27
CA TYR A 349 8.37 4.17 -16.52
C TYR A 349 9.78 4.01 -17.08
N ILE A 350 9.89 3.30 -18.20
CA ILE A 350 10.83 3.71 -19.22
C ILE A 350 10.40 5.14 -19.51
N GLN A 351 11.11 6.13 -18.96
CA GLN A 351 11.04 7.45 -19.57
C GLN A 351 11.38 7.18 -21.04
N PRO A 352 10.51 7.54 -22.00
CA PRO A 352 10.98 7.64 -23.36
C PRO A 352 12.15 8.60 -23.24
N SER A 353 13.36 8.07 -23.44
CA SER A 353 14.52 8.91 -23.68
C SER A 353 14.00 10.00 -24.60
N THR A 354 14.10 11.25 -24.16
CA THR A 354 14.09 12.36 -25.09
C THR A 354 15.05 11.94 -26.18
N VAL A 355 14.50 11.44 -27.29
CA VAL A 355 15.23 11.22 -28.52
C VAL A 355 15.89 12.56 -28.71
N ALA A 356 17.22 12.57 -28.64
CA ALA A 356 17.99 13.76 -28.88
C ALA A 356 17.44 14.35 -30.18
N VAL A 357 16.76 15.50 -30.05
CA VAL A 357 16.33 16.31 -31.17
C VAL A 357 17.62 16.65 -31.91
N GLY A 358 17.89 15.95 -33.01
CA GLY A 358 19.16 16.15 -33.74
C GLY A 358 19.64 15.02 -34.63
N ALA A 359 19.05 13.82 -34.63
CA ALA A 359 19.35 12.85 -35.68
C ALA A 359 18.43 13.14 -36.88
N PRO A 360 18.95 13.57 -38.06
CA PRO A 360 18.13 13.75 -39.25
C PRO A 360 17.51 12.41 -39.65
N ILE A 361 16.21 12.43 -39.95
CA ILE A 361 15.52 11.25 -40.49
C ILE A 361 16.08 11.01 -41.89
N ILE A 362 16.77 9.90 -42.09
CA ILE A 362 17.35 9.52 -43.38
C ILE A 362 16.31 8.69 -44.14
N ASP A 363 16.00 9.10 -45.37
CA ASP A 363 15.16 8.31 -46.27
C ASP A 363 15.87 6.99 -46.63
N PRO A 364 15.28 5.82 -46.32
CA PRO A 364 15.91 4.52 -46.55
C PRO A 364 16.19 4.23 -48.03
N ASN A 365 15.53 4.92 -48.97
CA ASN A 365 15.75 4.69 -50.41
C ASN A 365 16.82 5.62 -51.01
N SER A 366 16.97 6.84 -50.48
CA SER A 366 17.89 7.84 -51.05
C SER A 366 19.13 8.12 -50.20
N GLY A 367 19.13 7.72 -48.92
CA GLY A 367 20.24 7.98 -48.00
C GLY A 367 20.42 9.46 -47.64
N LEU A 368 19.49 10.32 -48.04
CA LEU A 368 19.52 11.76 -47.80
C LEU A 368 18.65 12.14 -46.58
N ALA A 369 19.02 13.23 -45.92
CA ALA A 369 18.25 13.78 -44.82
C ALA A 369 16.91 14.35 -45.34
N ILE A 370 15.82 13.93 -44.72
CA ILE A 370 14.47 14.45 -44.98
C ILE A 370 14.28 15.72 -44.12
N ASP A 371 13.87 16.81 -44.76
CA ASP A 371 13.47 18.01 -44.03
C ASP A 371 12.13 17.76 -43.30
N PRO A 372 12.05 17.92 -41.97
CA PRO A 372 10.85 17.60 -41.19
C PRO A 372 9.65 18.52 -41.49
N HIS A 373 9.84 19.66 -42.14
CA HIS A 373 8.74 20.56 -42.49
C HIS A 373 8.14 20.31 -43.87
N THR A 374 8.94 19.82 -44.82
CA THR A 374 8.48 19.61 -46.21
C THR A 374 8.30 18.13 -46.56
N GLY A 375 8.95 17.22 -45.84
CA GLY A 375 8.93 15.79 -46.12
C GLY A 375 9.73 15.39 -47.36
N GLU A 376 10.46 16.32 -47.98
CA GLU A 376 11.30 16.05 -49.16
C GLU A 376 12.76 15.84 -48.78
N ALA A 377 13.45 14.99 -49.54
CA ALA A 377 14.88 14.76 -49.39
C ALA A 377 15.68 15.99 -49.85
N THR A 378 16.58 16.49 -49.01
CA THR A 378 17.39 17.66 -49.35
C THR A 378 18.44 17.31 -50.42
N LYS A 379 18.30 17.87 -51.63
CA LYS A 379 19.32 17.75 -52.68
C LYS A 379 20.55 18.60 -52.32
N PRO A 380 21.78 18.06 -52.42
CA PRO A 380 22.98 18.86 -52.21
C PRO A 380 23.07 19.96 -53.27
N SER A 381 23.27 21.20 -52.83
CA SER A 381 23.48 22.35 -53.70
C SER A 381 24.77 22.17 -54.51
N SER A 382 24.67 22.13 -55.84
CA SER A 382 25.82 22.01 -56.73
C SER A 382 26.63 23.31 -56.68
N LYS A 383 27.88 23.23 -56.22
CA LYS A 383 28.90 24.24 -56.47
C LYS A 383 29.75 23.85 -57.65
#